data_AF-A0A524CRF2-F1
#
_entry.id   AF-A0A524CRF2-F1
#
_cell.length_a   1.000
_cell.length_b   1.000
_cell.length_c   1.000
_cell.angle_alpha   90.00
_cell.angle_beta   90.00
_cell.angle_gamma   90.00
#
_symmetry.space_group_name_H-M   'P 1'
#
loop_
_entity.id
_entity.type
_entity.pdbx_description
1 polymer ?
#
loop_
_entity_poly.entity_id
_entity_poly.type
_entity_poly.pdbx_seq_one_letter_code
_entity_poly.pdbx_strand_id
1 'polypeptide(L)'
;MRGSLVYPWSEDLLKYEFREDHPLKPDRLRLTYLLSKQLGLLDRVAETKPALASREELELIHSVDFLDAVEESSKSGAPNPRYGLGTPDNPAFKG
;
A
#
# COMPACT_ATOMS: atom_id res chain seq x y z
N MET A 1 -9.50 -21.62 23.12
CA MET A 1 -9.83 -20.24 22.68
C MET A 1 -10.16 -20.29 21.20
N ARG A 2 -11.30 -19.74 20.76
CA ARG A 2 -11.49 -19.43 19.34
C ARG A 2 -10.77 -18.11 19.07
N GLY A 3 -9.83 -18.10 18.12
CA GLY A 3 -9.16 -16.87 17.72
C GLY A 3 -10.17 -15.91 17.07
N SER A 4 -9.94 -14.61 17.25
CA SER A 4 -10.64 -13.57 16.48
C SER A 4 -9.94 -13.40 15.13
N LEU A 5 -10.70 -13.29 14.04
CA LEU A 5 -10.17 -12.96 12.72
C LEU A 5 -10.40 -11.48 12.44
N VAL A 6 -9.34 -10.78 12.06
CA VAL A 6 -9.35 -9.35 11.77
C VAL A 6 -9.12 -9.14 10.27
N TYR A 7 -9.89 -8.21 9.68
CA TYR A 7 -9.75 -7.83 8.28
C TYR A 7 -9.33 -6.35 8.20
N PRO A 8 -8.06 -6.05 7.87
CA PRO A 8 -7.61 -4.66 7.72
C PRO A 8 -8.14 -4.06 6.41
N TRP A 9 -8.95 -3.01 6.51
CA TRP A 9 -9.53 -2.32 5.36
C TRP A 9 -9.65 -0.80 5.58
N SER A 10 -9.39 -0.05 4.51
CA SER A 10 -9.72 1.37 4.39
C SER A 10 -9.79 1.72 2.90
N GLU A 11 -10.70 2.62 2.53
CA GLU A 11 -10.71 3.23 1.19
C GLU A 11 -9.40 3.98 0.88
N ASP A 12 -8.63 4.35 1.92
CA ASP A 12 -7.31 4.96 1.78
C ASP A 12 -6.33 4.04 1.01
N LEU A 13 -6.50 2.72 1.08
CA LEU A 13 -5.69 1.74 0.34
C LEU A 13 -5.87 1.82 -1.17
N LEU A 14 -6.91 2.51 -1.65
CA LEU A 14 -7.24 2.66 -3.06
C LEU A 14 -6.72 3.97 -3.67
N LYS A 15 -6.10 4.83 -2.86
CA LYS A 15 -5.75 6.20 -3.25
C LYS A 15 -4.46 6.33 -4.07
N TYR A 16 -3.67 5.27 -4.20
CA TYR A 16 -2.44 5.30 -4.99
C TYR A 16 -2.62 4.55 -6.30
N GLU A 17 -2.08 5.12 -7.37
CA GLU A 17 -1.97 4.45 -8.65
C GLU A 17 -0.61 4.80 -9.24
N PHE A 18 0.14 3.77 -9.62
CA PHE A 18 1.48 3.94 -10.17
C PHE A 18 1.45 4.72 -11.49
N ARG A 19 0.73 4.19 -12.49
CA ARG A 19 0.41 4.82 -13.78
C ARG A 19 -0.84 4.15 -14.37
N GLU A 20 -1.51 4.83 -15.29
CA GLU A 20 -2.69 4.31 -16.00
C GLU A 20 -2.39 3.00 -16.76
N ASP A 21 -1.17 2.82 -17.25
CA ASP A 21 -0.74 1.61 -17.98
C ASP A 21 -0.10 0.53 -17.09
N HIS A 22 0.14 0.83 -15.80
CA HIS A 22 0.82 -0.10 -14.91
C HIS A 22 -0.10 -1.27 -14.50
N PRO A 23 0.36 -2.54 -14.54
CA PRO A 23 -0.50 -3.71 -14.27
C PRO A 23 -0.95 -3.82 -12.81
N LEU A 24 -0.19 -3.27 -11.86
CA LEU A 24 -0.60 -3.21 -10.46
C LEU A 24 -1.67 -2.14 -10.25
N LYS A 25 -2.93 -2.58 -10.14
CA LYS A 25 -4.09 -1.72 -9.92
C LYS A 25 -4.70 -1.90 -8.53
N PRO A 26 -5.16 -0.82 -7.86
CA PRO A 26 -5.88 -0.92 -6.57
C PRO A 26 -7.19 -1.68 -6.66
N ASP A 27 -7.79 -1.79 -7.85
CA ASP A 27 -9.02 -2.53 -8.09
C ASP A 27 -8.98 -3.96 -7.56
N ARG A 28 -7.81 -4.59 -7.56
CA ARG A 28 -7.63 -5.93 -6.95
C ARG A 28 -8.07 -5.96 -5.49
N LEU A 29 -7.82 -4.90 -4.72
CA LEU A 29 -8.22 -4.78 -3.31
C LEU A 29 -9.72 -4.47 -3.20
N ARG A 30 -10.20 -3.50 -3.99
CA ARG A 30 -11.62 -3.10 -4.03
C ARG A 30 -12.54 -4.26 -4.38
N LEU A 31 -12.23 -4.98 -5.45
CA LEU A 31 -13.04 -6.10 -5.93
C LEU A 31 -13.02 -7.27 -4.94
N THR A 32 -11.88 -7.51 -4.29
CA THR A 32 -11.78 -8.52 -3.21
C THR A 32 -12.68 -8.16 -2.03
N TYR A 33 -12.67 -6.91 -1.59
CA TYR A 33 -13.53 -6.43 -0.51
C TYR A 33 -15.01 -6.57 -0.87
N LEU A 34 -15.42 -6.08 -2.06
CA LEU A 34 -16.81 -6.14 -2.52
C LEU A 34 -17.32 -7.58 -2.64
N LEU A 35 -16.53 -8.48 -3.23
CA LEU A 35 -16.90 -9.89 -3.35
C LEU A 35 -17.00 -10.55 -1.96
N SER A 36 -16.04 -10.27 -1.07
CA SER A 36 -16.07 -10.81 0.31
C SER A 36 -17.31 -10.36 1.07
N LYS A 37 -17.73 -9.11 0.87
CA LYS A 37 -18.98 -8.57 1.41
C LYS A 37 -20.20 -9.27 0.82
N GLN A 38 -20.26 -9.43 -0.50
CA GLN A 38 -21.37 -10.11 -1.18
C GLN A 38 -21.53 -11.58 -0.74
N LEU A 39 -20.44 -12.25 -0.40
CA LEU A 39 -20.43 -13.63 0.09
C LEU A 39 -20.72 -13.74 1.61
N GLY A 40 -20.94 -12.63 2.32
CA GLY A 40 -21.16 -12.63 3.77
C GLY A 40 -19.93 -13.03 4.59
N LEU A 41 -18.73 -12.92 4.01
CA LEU A 41 -17.48 -13.26 4.72
C LEU A 41 -17.12 -12.19 5.75
N LEU A 42 -17.44 -10.93 5.46
CA LEU A 42 -17.15 -9.81 6.35
C LEU A 42 -17.99 -9.85 7.64
N ASP A 43 -19.14 -10.55 7.63
CA ASP A 43 -19.96 -10.76 8.83
C ASP A 43 -19.28 -11.67 9.88
N ARG A 44 -18.16 -12.31 9.50
CA ARG A 44 -17.44 -13.30 10.33
C ARG A 44 -16.12 -12.77 10.87
N VAL A 45 -15.79 -11.51 10.61
CA VAL A 45 -14.50 -10.89 10.96
C VAL A 45 -14.72 -9.54 11.62
N ALA A 46 -13.72 -9.08 12.36
CA ALA A 46 -13.66 -7.69 12.81
C ALA A 46 -12.93 -6.86 11.75
N GLU A 47 -13.64 -5.96 11.07
CA GLU A 47 -13.01 -4.97 10.20
C GLU A 47 -12.25 -3.94 11.05
N THR A 48 -11.01 -3.63 10.67
CA THR A 48 -10.20 -2.59 11.34
C THR A 48 -9.54 -1.68 10.32
N LYS A 49 -9.39 -0.40 10.66
CA LYS A 49 -8.63 0.53 9.83
C LYS A 49 -7.12 0.29 10.05
N PRO A 50 -6.33 0.00 9.00
CA PRO A 50 -4.88 -0.09 9.15
C PRO A 50 -4.30 1.29 9.50
N ALA A 51 -3.31 1.30 10.39
CA ALA A 51 -2.52 2.49 10.70
C ALA A 51 -1.41 2.68 9.66
N LEU A 52 -0.97 3.93 9.46
CA LEU A 52 0.26 4.20 8.75
C LEU A 52 1.45 3.73 9.58
N ALA A 53 2.40 3.06 8.94
CA ALA A 53 3.64 2.68 9.61
C ALA A 53 4.43 3.93 10.01
N SER A 54 5.02 3.92 11.21
CA SER A 54 5.90 4.98 11.66
C SER A 54 7.25 4.90 10.95
N ARG A 55 8.02 6.00 10.98
CA ARG A 55 9.37 6.03 10.43
C ARG A 55 10.26 4.98 11.12
N GLU A 56 10.16 4.91 12.44
CA GLU A 56 10.92 3.98 13.27
C GLU A 56 10.58 2.51 12.96
N GLU A 57 9.30 2.21 12.67
CA GLU A 57 8.87 0.86 12.28
C GLU A 57 9.47 0.45 10.92
N LEU A 58 9.54 1.38 9.97
CA LEU A 58 10.15 1.13 8.66
C LEU A 58 11.67 0.93 8.76
N GLU A 59 12.34 1.67 9.66
CA GLU A 59 13.78 1.58 9.91
C GLU A 59 14.23 0.29 10.61
N LEU A 60 13.30 -0.54 11.09
CA LEU A 60 13.62 -1.87 11.61
C LEU A 60 14.30 -2.77 10.56
N ILE A 61 14.06 -2.51 9.28
CA ILE A 61 14.62 -3.28 8.16
C ILE A 61 15.28 -2.36 7.11
N HIS A 62 14.69 -1.21 6.83
CA HIS A 62 15.17 -0.32 5.77
C HIS A 62 16.22 0.66 6.27
N SER A 63 17.16 1.04 5.41
CA SER A 63 18.13 2.10 5.74
C SER A 63 17.48 3.48 5.64
N VAL A 64 17.95 4.40 6.47
CA VAL A 64 17.57 5.83 6.47
C VAL A 64 17.65 6.42 5.06
N ASP A 65 18.78 6.26 4.38
CA ASP A 65 19.00 6.80 3.02
C ASP A 65 17.99 6.27 1.99
N PHE A 66 17.53 5.02 2.13
CA PHE A 66 16.52 4.46 1.23
C PHE A 66 15.14 5.07 1.48
N LEU A 67 14.75 5.19 2.75
CA LEU A 67 13.48 5.81 3.13
C LEU A 67 13.42 7.28 2.69
N ASP A 68 14.50 8.03 2.88
CA ASP A 68 14.61 9.42 2.43
C ASP A 68 14.48 9.52 0.90
N ALA A 69 15.09 8.58 0.16
CA ALA A 69 14.96 8.51 -1.29
C ALA A 69 13.52 8.20 -1.75
N VAL A 70 12.81 7.32 -1.04
CA VAL A 70 11.40 7.01 -1.31
C VAL A 70 10.52 8.23 -1.04
N GLU A 71 10.70 8.90 0.10
CA GLU A 71 9.95 10.11 0.46
C GLU A 71 10.18 11.25 -0.54
N GLU A 72 11.42 11.48 -0.96
CA GLU A 72 11.73 12.51 -1.95
C GLU A 72 11.15 12.17 -3.33
N SER A 73 11.22 10.90 -3.73
CA SER A 73 10.62 10.44 -5.00
C SER A 73 9.09 10.58 -4.98
N SER A 74 8.44 10.31 -3.85
CA SER A 74 6.99 10.53 -3.67
C SER A 74 6.63 12.03 -3.69
N LYS A 75 7.45 12.92 -3.12
CA LYS A 75 7.20 14.37 -3.16
C LYS A 75 7.38 14.96 -4.56
N SER A 76 8.49 14.61 -5.21
CA SER A 76 8.92 15.22 -6.48
C SER A 76 8.34 14.53 -7.71
N GLY A 77 8.07 13.22 -7.63
CA GLY A 77 7.87 12.33 -8.77
C GLY A 77 9.16 12.02 -9.53
N ALA A 78 10.32 12.44 -9.03
CA ALA A 78 11.59 12.23 -9.70
C ALA A 78 12.11 10.80 -9.47
N PRO A 79 12.80 10.20 -10.46
CA PRO A 79 13.42 8.89 -10.30
C PRO A 79 14.63 8.98 -9.34
N ASN A 80 14.92 7.86 -8.67
CA ASN A 80 16.17 7.67 -7.95
C ASN A 80 16.81 6.34 -8.39
N PRO A 81 17.66 6.35 -9.42
CA PRO A 81 18.24 5.13 -10.00
C PRO A 81 19.10 4.33 -9.03
N ARG A 82 19.72 4.98 -8.03
CA ARG A 82 20.54 4.31 -7.01
C ARG A 82 19.73 3.26 -6.24
N TYR A 83 18.44 3.51 -6.04
CA TYR A 83 17.52 2.63 -5.33
C TYR A 83 16.48 1.98 -6.25
N GLY A 84 16.66 2.07 -7.57
CA GLY A 84 15.74 1.48 -8.54
C GLY A 84 14.36 2.13 -8.59
N LEU A 85 14.22 3.37 -8.12
CA LEU A 85 12.97 4.15 -8.18
C LEU A 85 12.88 4.91 -9.50
N GLY A 86 11.70 4.94 -10.10
CA GLY A 86 11.45 5.54 -11.40
C GLY A 86 11.58 4.59 -12.60
N THR A 87 11.73 3.29 -12.36
CA THR A 87 11.75 2.28 -13.42
C THR A 87 10.32 1.95 -13.91
N PRO A 88 10.16 1.15 -14.98
CA PRO A 88 8.84 0.66 -15.35
C PRO A 88 8.14 -0.12 -14.23
N ASP A 89 8.89 -0.96 -13.50
CA ASP A 89 8.40 -1.82 -12.42
C ASP A 89 8.19 -1.09 -11.09
N ASN A 90 9.05 -0.12 -10.77
CA ASN A 90 8.97 0.70 -9.57
C ASN A 90 8.89 2.19 -9.95
N PRO A 91 7.78 2.64 -10.55
CA PRO A 91 7.65 4.00 -11.02
C PRO A 91 7.69 5.00 -9.86
N ALA A 92 8.28 6.16 -10.13
CA ALA A 92 8.17 7.32 -9.24
C ALA A 92 6.92 8.10 -9.64
N PHE A 93 6.08 8.43 -8.66
CA PHE A 93 4.84 9.16 -8.83
C PHE A 93 4.56 9.97 -7.56
N LYS A 94 3.71 10.98 -7.68
CA LYS A 94 3.31 11.79 -6.52
C LYS A 94 2.18 11.13 -5.77
N GLY A 95 2.36 10.89 -4.47
CA GLY A 95 1.34 10.26 -3.61
C GLY A 95 1.94 9.44 -2.50
#